data_AF-A0A2S9GR57-F1
#
_entry.id   AF-A0A2S9GR57-F1
#
_cell.length_a   1.000
_cell.length_b   1.000
_cell.length_c   1.000
_cell.angle_alpha   90.00
_cell.angle_beta   90.00
_cell.angle_gamma   90.00
#
_symmetry.space_group_name_H-M   'P 1'
#
loop_
_entity.id
_entity.type
_entity.pdbx_description
1 polymer ?
#
loop_
_entity_poly.entity_id
_entity_poly.type
_entity_poly.pdbx_seq_one_letter_code
_entity_poly.pdbx_strand_id
1 'polypeptide(L)' 'HSDHHANPTRRYQTLRSMEGAPNLPSGYASMIGLTYFPPLWRKVMDHRVLAHYGGDISRVNIHPRVRDK' A
#
# COMPACT_ATOMS: atom_id res chain seq x y z
N HIS A 1 -4.71 -2.18 10.54
CA HIS A 1 -5.93 -2.84 10.03
C HIS A 1 -5.69 -4.31 9.70
N SER A 2 -4.51 -4.69 9.19
CA SER A 2 -4.16 -6.08 8.87
C SER A 2 -4.42 -7.07 10.03
N ASP A 3 -4.12 -6.69 11.27
CA ASP A 3 -4.40 -7.53 12.44
C ASP A 3 -5.90 -7.72 12.70
N HIS A 4 -6.75 -6.75 12.35
CA HIS A 4 -8.20 -6.90 12.47
C HIS A 4 -8.75 -7.88 11.43
N HIS A 5 -8.21 -7.92 10.21
CA HIS A 5 -8.60 -8.94 9.23
C HIS A 5 -8.10 -10.35 9.62
N ALA A 6 -6.91 -10.44 10.22
CA ALA A 6 -6.36 -11.71 10.67
C ALA A 6 -7.00 -12.22 11.99
N ASN A 7 -7.40 -11.30 12.87
CA ASN A 7 -7.94 -11.57 14.20
C ASN A 7 -9.17 -10.68 14.48
N PRO A 8 -10.31 -10.89 13.79
CA PRO A 8 -11.47 -9.98 13.84
C PRO A 8 -12.15 -9.91 15.22
N THR A 9 -11.94 -10.90 16.08
CA THR A 9 -12.50 -10.93 17.45
C THR A 9 -11.64 -10.14 18.45
N ARG A 10 -10.44 -9.71 18.06
CA ARG A 10 -9.57 -8.91 18.94
C ARG A 10 -10.15 -7.51 19.09
N ARG A 11 -10.18 -7.02 20.33
CA ARG A 11 -10.68 -5.67 20.64
C ARG A 11 -9.85 -4.61 19.93
N TYR A 12 -10.51 -3.57 19.43
CA TYR A 12 -9.90 -2.50 18.63
C TYR A 12 -8.67 -1.87 19.29
N GLN A 13 -8.73 -1.62 20.60
CA GLN A 13 -7.65 -0.99 21.37
C GLN A 13 -6.39 -1.86 21.49
N THR A 14 -6.52 -3.15 21.23
CA THR A 14 -5.43 -4.14 21.34
C THR A 14 -4.91 -4.59 19.98
N LEU A 15 -5.41 -3.99 18.89
CA LEU A 15 -4.95 -4.30 17.54
C LEU A 15 -3.46 -4.01 17.41
N ARG A 16 -2.74 -4.94 16.80
CA ARG A 16 -1.29 -4.87 16.64
C ARG A 16 -0.93 -4.28 15.28
N SER A 17 0.13 -3.49 15.28
CA SER A 17 0.86 -3.15 14.07
C SER A 17 1.83 -4.28 13.76
N MET A 18 1.88 -4.71 12.50
CA MET A 18 2.87 -5.69 12.05
C MET A 18 4.09 -4.93 11.54
N GLU A 19 5.26 -5.28 12.05
CA GLU A 19 6.51 -4.71 11.59
C GLU A 19 6.74 -5.07 10.12
N GLY A 20 7.17 -4.10 9.31
CA GLY A 20 7.37 -4.27 7.87
C GLY A 20 6.10 -4.17 7.02
N ALA A 21 4.90 -4.12 7.60
CA ALA A 21 3.68 -3.91 6.81
C ALA A 21 3.66 -2.50 6.21
N PRO A 22 3.35 -2.35 4.91
CA PRO A 22 3.30 -1.04 4.27
C PRO A 22 2.14 -0.22 4.84
N ASN A 23 2.40 1.08 5.03
CA ASN A 23 1.40 2.06 5.46
C ASN A 23 1.22 3.12 4.38
N LEU A 24 0.00 3.66 4.31
CA LEU A 24 -0.26 4.83 3.48
C LEU A 24 0.50 6.05 4.04
N PRO A 25 0.97 6.96 3.17
CA PRO A 25 1.70 8.14 3.61
C PRO A 25 0.83 9.20 4.31
N SER A 26 -0.50 9.03 4.26
CA SER A 26 -1.48 9.92 4.90
C SER A 26 -2.76 9.13 5.21
N GLY A 27 -3.73 9.78 5.86
CA GLY A 27 -5.02 9.19 6.21
C GLY A 27 -5.90 8.89 4.99
N TYR A 28 -6.97 8.12 5.17
CA TYR A 28 -7.82 7.71 4.05
C TYR A 28 -8.45 8.88 3.29
N ALA A 29 -8.86 9.96 3.96
CA ALA A 29 -9.49 11.10 3.28
C ALA A 29 -8.60 11.69 2.17
N SER A 30 -7.33 11.94 2.46
CA SER A 30 -6.37 12.46 1.48
C SER A 30 -6.01 11.41 0.43
N MET A 31 -5.76 10.17 0.85
CA MET A 31 -5.36 9.10 -0.06
C MET A 31 -6.47 8.73 -1.05
N ILE A 32 -7.73 8.67 -0.60
CA ILE A 32 -8.89 8.46 -1.46
C ILE A 32 -9.00 9.61 -2.46
N GLY A 33 -8.84 10.88 -2.02
CA GLY A 33 -8.80 12.03 -2.93
C GLY A 33 -7.74 11.88 -4.03
N LEU A 34 -6.54 11.42 -3.67
CA LEU A 34 -5.45 11.18 -4.63
C LEU A 34 -5.79 10.12 -5.68
N THR A 35 -6.59 9.10 -5.35
CA THR A 35 -6.95 8.04 -6.32
C THR A 35 -7.71 8.58 -7.54
N TYR A 36 -8.40 9.71 -7.41
CA TYR A 36 -9.11 10.36 -8.51
C TYR A 36 -8.18 11.04 -9.53
N PHE A 37 -6.88 11.18 -9.22
CA PHE A 37 -5.89 11.80 -10.09
C PHE A 37 -4.72 10.83 -10.35
N PRO A 38 -4.84 9.90 -11.33
CA PRO A 38 -3.87 8.82 -11.53
C PRO A 38 -2.41 9.25 -11.68
N PRO A 39 -2.06 10.36 -12.38
CA PRO A 39 -0.66 10.80 -12.47
C PRO A 39 -0.08 11.19 -11.10
N LEU A 40 -0.89 11.83 -10.25
CA LEU A 40 -0.46 12.23 -8.91
C LEU A 40 -0.37 11.03 -7.97
N TRP A 41 -1.33 10.11 -8.05
CA TRP A 41 -1.28 8.83 -7.34
C TRP A 41 0.04 8.09 -7.63
N ARG A 42 0.38 7.91 -8.91
CA ARG A 42 1.61 7.20 -9.32
C ARG A 42 2.87 7.90 -8.83
N LYS A 43 2.93 9.23 -8.92
CA LYS A 43 4.05 10.02 -8.37
C LYS A 43 4.27 9.76 -6.88
N VAL A 44 3.20 9.61 -6.11
CA VAL A 44 3.27 9.38 -4.65
C VAL A 44 3.52 7.91 -4.29
N MET A 45 2.96 6.95 -5.04
CA MET A 45 2.92 5.55 -4.63
C MET A 45 3.98 4.67 -5.30
N ASP A 46 4.35 4.90 -6.56
CA ASP A 46 5.19 3.96 -7.33
C ASP A 46 6.56 3.76 -6.67
N HIS A 47 7.23 4.84 -6.25
CA HIS A 47 8.52 4.77 -5.56
C HIS A 47 8.43 4.10 -4.18
N ARG A 48 7.28 4.22 -3.50
CA ARG A 48 7.06 3.58 -2.18
C ARG A 48 6.88 2.07 -2.32
N VAL A 49 6.18 1.64 -3.35
CA VAL A 49 6.00 0.21 -3.68
C VAL A 49 7.36 -0.40 -4.05
N LEU A 50 8.15 0.27 -4.89
CA LEU A 50 9.50 -0.19 -5.22
C LEU A 50 10.40 -0.25 -3.98
N ALA A 51 10.40 0.79 -3.14
CA ALA A 51 11.19 0.80 -1.90
C ALA A 51 10.80 -0.33 -0.94
N HIS A 52 9.51 -0.67 -0.84
CA HIS A 52 9.04 -1.79 -0.01
C HIS A 52 9.63 -3.14 -0.45
N TYR A 53 9.85 -3.33 -1.76
CA TYR A 53 10.47 -4.54 -2.30
C TYR A 53 11.98 -4.42 -2.52
N GLY A 54 12.63 -3.39 -1.97
CA GLY A 54 14.08 -3.19 -2.14
C GLY A 54 14.50 -2.93 -3.58
N GLY A 55 13.61 -2.38 -4.41
CA GLY A 55 13.84 -2.13 -5.84
C GLY A 55 13.57 -3.33 -6.74
N ASP A 56 13.24 -4.51 -6.19
CA ASP A 56 12.89 -5.68 -6.98
C ASP A 56 11.48 -5.56 -7.57
N ILE A 57 11.42 -5.10 -8.83
CA ILE A 57 10.17 -4.90 -9.55
C ILE A 57 9.44 -6.22 -9.84
N SER A 58 10.13 -7.37 -9.84
CA SER A 58 9.51 -8.67 -10.12
C SER A 58 8.49 -9.09 -9.05
N ARG A 59 8.64 -8.52 -7.84
CA ARG A 59 7.75 -8.73 -6.69
C ARG A 59 6.54 -7.80 -6.70
N VAL A 60 6.48 -6.84 -7.62
CA VAL A 60 5.38 -5.89 -7.77
C VAL A 60 4.29 -6.47 -8.66
N ASN A 61 3.02 -6.20 -8.34
CA ASN A 61 1.92 -6.50 -9.25
C ASN A 61 1.88 -5.47 -10.40
N ILE A 62 2.61 -5.76 -11.47
CA ILE A 62 2.66 -4.92 -12.68
C ILE A 62 1.40 -5.15 -13.52
N HIS A 63 0.79 -4.06 -13.99
CA HIS A 63 -0.37 -4.09 -14.88
C HIS A 63 -0.06 -4.93 -16.14
N PRO A 64 -0.87 -5.95 -16.50
CA PRO A 64 -0.51 -6.93 -17.53
C PRO A 64 -0.05 -6.34 -18.87
N ARG A 65 -0.73 -5.28 -19.34
CA ARG A 65 -0.41 -4.60 -20.61
C ARG A 65 0.98 -3.96 -20.71
N VAL A 66 1.70 -3.79 -19.60
CA VAL A 66 3.01 -3.12 -19.56
C VAL A 66 4.08 -3.96 -18.86
N ARG A 67 3.82 -5.25 -18.60
CA ARG A 67 4.76 -6.12 -17.89
C ARG A 67 6.06 -6.38 -18.67
N ASP A 68 5.96 -6.45 -19.99
CA ASP A 68 7.08 -6.80 -20.88
C ASP A 68 7.70 -5.57 -21.58
N LYS A 69 7.33 -4.35 -21.14
CA LYS A 69 7.89 -3.09 -21.63
C LYS A 69 8.94 -2.57 -20.68
#